data_AF-A0A4Y8HYQ0-F1
#
_entry.id   AF-A0A4Y8HYQ0-F1
#
_cell.length_a   1.000
_cell.length_b   1.000
_cell.length_c   1.000
_cell.angle_alpha   90.00
_cell.angle_beta   90.00
_cell.angle_gamma   90.00
#
_symmetry.space_group_name_H-M   'P 1'
#
loop_
_entity.id
_entity.type
_entity.pdbx_description
1 polymer ?
#
loop_
_entity_poly.entity_id
_entity_poly.type
_entity_poly.pdbx_seq_one_letter_code
_entity_poly.pdbx_strand_id
1 'polypeptide(L)'
;MKHKSVADGAYEILIKHKKSLHYRQITKELVKIRPLKVKEPYYAVNASMSGDKRFMRIKRGVWGLVKWQYKDANIKYSLTSYCLKDGTMFLTSYMRPFFPREENAVEITFIDKEGNEIEAIVNNVLNCIVGLKEWYEKKKLKVNDIVFVGLIDYDRRRYFLVTENETEIEPQEDLSEKIFKTLQEAGHPLTYKEVCERVLEVDVEEENLFSKYIDNILRKDLRFIEEKEEMWGLFDWLSEIKKLQLNLINSENSESFKKLLQKVFEFFGFETSIVLEGETSFILAKALLDYKTYNLIIDAKLPDKKSDKIQKYMHWNELIEAKEKTKSNYSVIISPDFDYDKLSRKTDNNKISLFELRWLGNLIEEHDRLPFSLADLESIFLANNPVKNNIFKLLEKRKILFSKIKLINGIIKVLCENSGKKLYLNVESLTKIINQKNDKHLGFKRVQEHEVEEITKIFSLEPFNIIQKTEMGSIILNFKPKLAKERLNKAIGKMF
;
A
#
# COMPACT_ATOMS: atom_id res chain seq x y z
N MET A 1 -54.90 0.91 -8.46
CA MET A 1 -53.52 0.77 -7.91
C MET A 1 -53.56 -0.28 -6.81
N LYS A 2 -52.81 -1.39 -6.92
CA LYS A 2 -52.72 -2.40 -5.84
C LYS A 2 -52.12 -1.73 -4.59
N HIS A 3 -52.73 -1.89 -3.43
CA HIS A 3 -52.15 -1.44 -2.17
C HIS A 3 -50.82 -2.17 -1.94
N LYS A 4 -49.70 -1.44 -1.99
CA LYS A 4 -48.38 -1.98 -1.63
C LYS A 4 -48.43 -2.50 -0.19
N SER A 5 -47.92 -3.69 0.06
CA SER A 5 -47.85 -4.30 1.40
C SER A 5 -46.75 -3.66 2.27
N VAL A 6 -46.69 -4.02 3.56
CA VAL A 6 -45.59 -3.61 4.46
C VAL A 6 -44.26 -4.17 3.95
N ALA A 7 -44.26 -5.41 3.45
CA ALA A 7 -43.11 -6.03 2.82
C ALA A 7 -42.67 -5.29 1.56
N ASP A 8 -43.59 -4.83 0.70
CA ASP A 8 -43.20 -4.06 -0.50
C ASP A 8 -42.50 -2.74 -0.14
N GLY A 9 -43.00 -2.04 0.88
CA GLY A 9 -42.34 -0.83 1.38
C GLY A 9 -40.98 -1.12 2.02
N ALA A 10 -40.85 -2.19 2.79
CA ALA A 10 -39.56 -2.63 3.34
C ALA A 10 -38.56 -3.00 2.23
N TYR A 11 -39.04 -3.63 1.15
CA TYR A 11 -38.23 -4.01 -0.01
C TYR A 11 -37.68 -2.76 -0.68
N GLU A 12 -38.53 -1.78 -0.97
CA GLU A 12 -38.12 -0.50 -1.57
C GLU A 12 -37.10 0.26 -0.72
N ILE A 13 -37.25 0.22 0.61
CA ILE A 13 -36.28 0.83 1.53
C ILE A 13 -34.93 0.13 1.43
N LEU A 14 -34.89 -1.21 1.49
CA LEU A 14 -33.65 -1.96 1.36
C LEU A 14 -32.99 -1.74 -0.01
N ILE A 15 -33.77 -1.67 -1.10
CA ILE A 15 -33.27 -1.32 -2.44
C ILE A 15 -32.69 0.08 -2.48
N LYS A 16 -33.40 1.07 -1.92
CA LYS A 16 -32.98 2.47 -1.89
C LYS A 16 -31.66 2.63 -1.12
N HIS A 17 -31.52 1.94 0.00
CA HIS A 17 -30.32 2.01 0.85
C HIS A 17 -29.19 1.10 0.36
N LYS A 18 -29.47 0.14 -0.54
CA LYS A 18 -28.51 -0.83 -1.09
C LYS A 18 -27.73 -1.62 -0.02
N LYS A 19 -28.30 -1.80 1.18
CA LYS A 19 -27.67 -2.55 2.28
C LYS A 19 -28.66 -3.12 3.27
N SER A 20 -28.21 -4.11 4.04
CA SER A 20 -29.02 -4.70 5.12
C SER A 20 -29.26 -3.67 6.22
N LEU A 21 -30.47 -3.68 6.78
CA LEU A 21 -30.88 -2.69 7.78
C LEU A 21 -31.54 -3.39 8.96
N HIS A 22 -31.40 -2.79 10.14
CA HIS A 22 -32.12 -3.26 11.31
C HIS A 22 -33.64 -3.01 11.12
N TYR A 23 -34.51 -3.94 11.51
CA TYR A 23 -35.96 -3.80 11.28
C TYR A 23 -36.53 -2.50 11.87
N ARG A 24 -35.95 -2.00 12.97
CA ARG A 24 -36.30 -0.69 13.57
C ARG A 24 -35.97 0.49 12.65
N GLN A 25 -34.86 0.44 11.91
CA GLN A 25 -34.49 1.47 10.94
C GLN A 25 -35.42 1.42 9.72
N ILE A 26 -35.69 0.21 9.20
CA ILE A 26 -36.67 0.00 8.12
C ILE A 26 -38.04 0.55 8.54
N THR A 27 -38.45 0.30 9.80
CA THR A 27 -39.70 0.83 10.35
C THR A 27 -39.71 2.36 10.38
N LYS A 28 -38.62 3.01 10.81
CA LYS A 28 -38.51 4.48 10.84
C LYS A 28 -38.68 5.07 9.44
N GLU A 29 -38.02 4.50 8.44
CA GLU A 29 -38.14 4.95 7.04
C GLU A 29 -39.53 4.66 6.47
N LEU A 30 -40.10 3.50 6.80
CA LEU A 30 -41.42 3.11 6.32
C LEU A 30 -42.53 4.00 6.88
N VAL A 31 -42.45 4.38 8.16
CA VAL A 31 -43.41 5.28 8.80
C VAL A 31 -43.38 6.69 8.19
N LYS A 32 -42.22 7.17 7.71
CA LYS A 32 -42.13 8.46 7.00
C LYS A 32 -42.89 8.45 5.68
N ILE A 33 -42.91 7.31 4.99
CA ILE A 33 -43.56 7.14 3.68
C ILE A 33 -45.04 6.77 3.86
N ARG A 34 -45.34 5.96 4.87
CA ARG A 34 -46.67 5.44 5.16
C ARG A 34 -46.84 5.21 6.66
N PRO A 35 -47.71 5.99 7.34
CA PRO A 35 -48.05 5.73 8.74
C PRO A 35 -48.65 4.34 8.92
N LEU A 36 -48.08 3.55 9.83
CA LEU A 36 -48.59 2.22 10.16
C LEU A 36 -49.55 2.34 11.36
N LYS A 37 -50.83 2.00 11.17
CA LYS A 37 -51.88 2.04 12.22
C LYS A 37 -51.82 0.79 13.11
N VAL A 38 -50.68 0.55 13.77
CA VAL A 38 -50.49 -0.55 14.73
C VAL A 38 -49.74 -0.04 15.96
N LYS A 39 -50.03 -0.62 17.13
CA LYS A 39 -49.48 -0.17 18.42
C LYS A 39 -47.95 -0.23 18.46
N GLU A 40 -47.35 -1.22 17.80
CA GLU A 40 -45.90 -1.41 17.72
C GLU A 40 -45.47 -1.71 16.27
N PRO A 41 -45.25 -0.67 15.44
CA PRO A 41 -44.99 -0.79 14.00
C PRO A 41 -43.79 -1.68 13.66
N TYR A 42 -42.79 -1.73 14.53
CA TYR A 42 -41.57 -2.48 14.28
C TYR A 42 -41.75 -4.00 14.39
N TYR A 43 -42.67 -4.49 15.22
CA TYR A 43 -43.00 -5.92 15.25
C TYR A 43 -43.74 -6.34 13.99
N ALA A 44 -44.66 -5.52 13.49
CA ALA A 44 -45.37 -5.77 12.24
C ALA A 44 -44.42 -5.80 11.03
N VAL A 45 -43.47 -4.86 10.96
CA VAL A 45 -42.43 -4.84 9.92
C VAL A 45 -41.54 -6.08 10.00
N ASN A 46 -41.07 -6.44 11.20
CA ASN A 46 -40.25 -7.63 11.40
C ASN A 46 -41.01 -8.92 11.02
N ALA A 47 -42.26 -9.08 11.45
CA ALA A 47 -43.09 -10.23 11.10
C ALA A 47 -43.39 -10.30 9.60
N SER A 48 -43.66 -9.16 8.96
CA SER A 48 -43.92 -9.08 7.53
C SER A 48 -42.71 -9.47 6.69
N MET A 49 -41.49 -9.13 7.11
CA MET A 49 -40.26 -9.59 6.43
C MET A 49 -39.97 -11.06 6.73
N SER A 50 -40.22 -11.55 7.95
CA SER A 50 -40.09 -12.97 8.28
C SER A 50 -40.99 -13.87 7.44
N GLY A 51 -42.18 -13.40 7.07
CA GLY A 51 -43.14 -14.14 6.24
C GLY A 51 -42.94 -13.96 4.73
N ASP A 52 -42.04 -13.08 4.28
CA ASP A 52 -41.88 -12.73 2.87
C ASP A 52 -40.57 -13.31 2.31
N LYS A 53 -40.70 -14.10 1.24
CA LYS A 53 -39.60 -14.87 0.64
C LYS A 53 -38.46 -14.01 0.05
N ARG A 54 -38.67 -12.70 -0.13
CA ARG A 54 -37.67 -11.77 -0.67
C ARG A 54 -36.65 -11.34 0.39
N PHE A 55 -36.94 -11.56 1.66
CA PHE A 55 -36.12 -11.10 2.78
C PHE A 55 -35.43 -12.27 3.45
N MET A 56 -34.28 -11.97 4.04
CA MET A 56 -33.56 -12.91 4.87
C MET A 56 -33.00 -12.19 6.07
N ARG A 57 -32.85 -12.94 7.15
CA ARG A 57 -32.28 -12.42 8.39
C ARG A 57 -30.78 -12.69 8.37
N ILE A 58 -29.99 -11.62 8.29
CA ILE A 58 -28.53 -11.71 8.26
C ILE A 58 -27.98 -11.95 9.67
N LYS A 59 -28.53 -11.21 10.65
CA LYS A 59 -28.22 -11.36 12.08
C LYS A 59 -29.40 -10.92 12.93
N ARG A 60 -29.29 -10.97 14.26
CA ARG A 60 -30.40 -10.68 15.16
C ARG A 60 -31.00 -9.28 14.89
N GLY A 61 -32.16 -9.25 14.24
CA GLY A 61 -32.90 -8.01 13.94
C GLY A 61 -32.45 -7.27 12.68
N VAL A 62 -31.45 -7.78 11.95
CA VAL A 62 -30.97 -7.17 10.70
C VAL A 62 -31.47 -7.99 9.52
N TRP A 63 -32.09 -7.29 8.57
CA TRP A 63 -32.72 -7.87 7.40
C TRP A 63 -32.01 -7.41 6.13
N GLY A 64 -31.71 -8.37 5.27
CA GLY A 64 -31.25 -8.16 3.92
C GLY A 64 -32.24 -8.72 2.91
N LEU A 65 -31.98 -8.46 1.63
CA LEU A 65 -32.71 -9.11 0.56
C LEU A 65 -32.01 -10.42 0.20
N VAL A 66 -32.81 -11.45 -0.04
CA VAL A 66 -32.32 -12.76 -0.51
C VAL A 66 -31.46 -12.57 -1.76
N LYS A 67 -31.88 -11.71 -2.69
CA LYS A 67 -31.09 -11.37 -3.88
C LYS A 67 -29.73 -10.70 -3.63
N TRP A 68 -29.27 -10.54 -2.39
CA TRP A 68 -27.91 -10.10 -2.08
C TRP A 68 -26.97 -11.26 -1.74
N GLN A 69 -27.50 -12.46 -1.48
CA GLN A 69 -26.68 -13.65 -1.19
C GLN A 69 -26.15 -14.38 -2.43
N TYR A 70 -26.43 -13.92 -3.66
CA TYR A 70 -25.70 -14.46 -4.83
C TYR A 70 -24.18 -14.27 -4.69
N LYS A 71 -23.75 -13.37 -3.80
CA LYS A 71 -22.37 -13.16 -3.38
C LYS A 71 -21.74 -14.42 -2.76
N ASP A 72 -22.55 -15.32 -2.22
CA ASP A 72 -22.10 -16.59 -1.64
C ASP A 72 -22.09 -17.74 -2.68
N ALA A 73 -22.45 -17.47 -3.95
CA ALA A 73 -22.42 -18.46 -5.02
C ALA A 73 -20.98 -18.73 -5.47
N ASN A 74 -20.46 -19.89 -5.10
CA ASN A 74 -19.06 -20.28 -5.31
C ASN A 74 -18.89 -21.55 -6.16
N ILE A 75 -19.98 -22.24 -6.50
CA ILE A 75 -19.94 -23.45 -7.33
C ILE A 75 -20.04 -23.05 -8.80
N LYS A 76 -18.90 -23.01 -9.48
CA LYS A 76 -18.79 -22.69 -10.91
C LYS A 76 -19.19 -23.87 -11.78
N TYR A 77 -20.05 -23.66 -12.77
CA TYR A 77 -20.44 -24.68 -13.76
C TYR A 77 -20.43 -24.10 -15.19
N SER A 78 -19.87 -24.84 -16.15
CA SER A 78 -19.83 -24.44 -17.57
C SER A 78 -20.92 -25.19 -18.36
N LEU A 79 -21.75 -24.46 -19.09
CA LEU A 79 -22.89 -25.02 -19.83
C LEU A 79 -22.43 -25.73 -21.10
N THR A 80 -22.86 -26.98 -21.28
CA THR A 80 -22.64 -27.74 -22.52
C THR A 80 -23.86 -27.64 -23.44
N SER A 81 -23.71 -28.08 -24.69
CA SER A 81 -24.82 -28.16 -25.65
C SER A 81 -26.00 -29.01 -25.14
N TYR A 82 -25.71 -30.09 -24.41
CA TYR A 82 -26.71 -30.94 -23.77
C TYR A 82 -27.47 -30.22 -22.65
N CYS A 83 -26.77 -29.42 -21.84
CA CYS A 83 -27.39 -28.64 -20.76
C CYS A 83 -28.46 -27.70 -21.31
N LEU A 84 -28.15 -26.99 -22.40
CA LEU A 84 -29.05 -26.01 -23.01
C LEU A 84 -30.24 -26.68 -23.72
N LYS A 85 -30.00 -27.80 -24.40
CA LYS A 85 -31.05 -28.52 -25.13
C LYS A 85 -32.12 -29.09 -24.20
N ASP A 86 -31.67 -29.72 -23.11
CA ASP A 86 -32.53 -30.50 -22.23
C ASP A 86 -32.90 -29.74 -20.94
N GLY A 87 -32.34 -28.54 -20.74
CA GLY A 87 -32.57 -27.74 -19.53
C GLY A 87 -31.98 -28.37 -18.27
N THR A 88 -30.81 -28.98 -18.41
CA THR A 88 -30.17 -29.78 -17.36
C THR A 88 -28.84 -29.18 -16.90
N MET A 89 -28.36 -29.66 -15.76
CA MET A 89 -27.02 -29.38 -15.22
C MET A 89 -26.46 -30.65 -14.60
N PHE A 90 -25.31 -31.13 -15.06
CA PHE A 90 -24.75 -32.37 -14.54
C PHE A 90 -24.15 -32.17 -13.14
N LEU A 91 -24.46 -33.09 -12.23
CA LEU A 91 -23.92 -33.14 -10.88
C LEU A 91 -22.52 -33.77 -10.90
N THR A 92 -21.54 -32.93 -11.20
CA THR A 92 -20.12 -33.27 -11.13
C THR A 92 -19.71 -33.65 -9.70
N SER A 93 -18.58 -34.36 -9.56
CA SER A 93 -18.10 -34.86 -8.27
C SER A 93 -17.96 -33.79 -7.19
N TYR A 94 -17.56 -32.57 -7.57
CA TYR A 94 -17.41 -31.44 -6.64
C TYR A 94 -18.75 -30.80 -6.24
N MET A 95 -19.81 -30.94 -7.05
CA MET A 95 -21.13 -30.36 -6.76
C MET A 95 -21.99 -31.27 -5.87
N ARG A 96 -21.82 -32.59 -6.00
CA ARG A 96 -22.63 -33.59 -5.28
C ARG A 96 -22.72 -33.41 -3.75
N PRO A 97 -21.70 -32.94 -3.03
CA PRO A 97 -21.82 -32.70 -1.58
C PRO A 97 -22.85 -31.62 -1.22
N PHE A 98 -23.15 -30.70 -2.14
CA PHE A 98 -23.99 -29.53 -1.88
C PHE A 98 -25.48 -29.78 -2.13
N PHE A 99 -25.85 -30.92 -2.71
CA PHE A 99 -27.24 -31.26 -3.03
C PHE A 99 -27.71 -32.50 -2.25
N PRO A 100 -29.03 -32.67 -2.04
CA PRO A 100 -29.58 -33.80 -1.30
C PRO A 100 -29.29 -35.15 -1.98
N ARG A 101 -28.91 -36.17 -1.20
CA ARG A 101 -28.49 -37.50 -1.69
C ARG A 101 -29.54 -38.61 -1.50
N GLU A 102 -30.81 -38.25 -1.37
CA GLU A 102 -31.90 -39.22 -1.19
C GLU A 102 -32.04 -40.13 -2.42
N GLU A 103 -32.53 -41.37 -2.24
CA GLU A 103 -32.54 -42.43 -3.27
C GLU A 103 -33.40 -42.13 -4.51
N ASN A 104 -34.13 -41.00 -4.52
CA ASN A 104 -35.04 -40.59 -5.59
C ASN A 104 -34.71 -39.18 -6.14
N ALA A 105 -35.51 -38.74 -7.10
CA ALA A 105 -35.57 -37.36 -7.56
C ALA A 105 -36.03 -36.42 -6.43
N VAL A 106 -35.25 -35.37 -6.14
CA VAL A 106 -35.50 -34.44 -5.03
C VAL A 106 -35.81 -33.05 -5.57
N GLU A 107 -36.94 -32.47 -5.17
CA GLU A 107 -37.29 -31.09 -5.49
C GLU A 107 -36.39 -30.10 -4.74
N ILE A 108 -35.89 -29.11 -5.47
CA ILE A 108 -35.11 -27.99 -4.98
C ILE A 108 -35.63 -26.69 -5.61
N THR A 109 -35.29 -25.55 -5.01
CA THR A 109 -35.66 -24.24 -5.55
C THR A 109 -34.41 -23.40 -5.75
N PHE A 110 -34.16 -22.95 -6.97
CA PHE A 110 -33.19 -21.88 -7.21
C PHE A 110 -33.84 -20.51 -7.14
N ILE A 111 -33.05 -19.50 -6.81
CA ILE A 111 -33.42 -18.10 -6.81
C ILE A 111 -32.44 -17.36 -7.71
N ASP A 112 -32.95 -16.62 -8.70
CA ASP A 112 -32.10 -15.79 -9.57
C ASP A 112 -31.77 -14.41 -8.95
N LYS A 113 -30.93 -13.64 -9.63
CA LYS A 113 -30.52 -12.29 -9.19
C LYS A 113 -31.70 -11.32 -9.05
N GLU A 114 -32.78 -11.52 -9.80
CA GLU A 114 -34.00 -10.72 -9.72
C GLU A 114 -34.93 -11.18 -8.58
N GLY A 115 -34.66 -12.34 -7.97
CA GLY A 115 -35.45 -12.94 -6.90
C GLY A 115 -36.59 -13.83 -7.39
N ASN A 116 -36.57 -14.25 -8.66
CA ASN A 116 -37.52 -15.21 -9.19
C ASN A 116 -37.16 -16.62 -8.73
N GLU A 117 -38.17 -17.41 -8.37
CA GLU A 117 -38.01 -18.82 -8.02
C GLU A 117 -37.98 -19.68 -9.29
N ILE A 118 -37.06 -20.64 -9.32
CA ILE A 118 -36.90 -21.62 -10.39
C ILE A 118 -37.03 -22.99 -9.74
N GLU A 119 -38.09 -23.70 -10.06
CA GLU A 119 -38.30 -25.06 -9.58
C GLU A 119 -37.39 -26.02 -10.36
N ALA A 120 -36.64 -26.84 -9.63
CA ALA A 120 -35.72 -27.80 -10.24
C ALA A 120 -35.73 -29.10 -9.44
N ILE A 121 -35.26 -30.17 -10.09
CA ILE A 121 -35.23 -31.51 -9.50
C ILE A 121 -33.81 -32.06 -9.60
N VAL A 122 -33.24 -32.44 -8.46
CA VAL A 122 -31.98 -33.17 -8.36
C VAL A 122 -32.27 -34.65 -8.61
N ASN A 123 -31.88 -35.16 -9.76
CA ASN A 123 -31.98 -36.58 -10.10
C ASN A 123 -30.64 -37.27 -9.79
N ASN A 124 -30.58 -37.93 -8.63
CA ASN A 124 -29.38 -38.63 -8.17
C ASN A 124 -29.03 -39.87 -9.01
N VAL A 125 -30.02 -40.50 -9.66
CA VAL A 125 -29.79 -41.67 -10.54
C VAL A 125 -29.11 -41.25 -11.84
N LEU A 126 -29.58 -40.16 -12.45
CA LEU A 126 -29.03 -39.61 -13.69
C LEU A 126 -27.85 -38.65 -13.45
N ASN A 127 -27.50 -38.38 -12.19
CA ASN A 127 -26.49 -37.40 -11.79
C ASN A 127 -26.68 -36.04 -12.46
N CYS A 128 -27.90 -35.53 -12.47
CA CYS A 128 -28.20 -34.23 -13.06
C CYS A 128 -29.31 -33.50 -12.31
N ILE A 129 -29.34 -32.19 -12.48
CA ILE A 129 -30.43 -31.31 -12.09
C ILE A 129 -31.24 -31.03 -13.37
N VAL A 130 -32.56 -31.10 -13.27
CA VAL A 130 -33.49 -30.82 -14.38
C VAL A 130 -34.44 -29.67 -14.00
N GLY A 131 -35.04 -29.02 -15.01
CA GLY A 131 -35.99 -27.91 -14.80
C GLY A 131 -35.43 -26.51 -15.09
N LEU A 132 -34.23 -26.41 -15.66
CA LEU A 132 -33.55 -25.12 -15.88
C LEU A 132 -33.80 -24.50 -17.25
N LYS A 133 -34.59 -25.15 -18.12
CA LYS A 133 -34.78 -24.77 -19.52
C LYS A 133 -35.30 -23.35 -19.70
N GLU A 134 -36.41 -23.03 -19.03
CA GLU A 134 -37.04 -21.71 -19.14
C GLU A 134 -36.11 -20.60 -18.65
N TRP A 135 -35.32 -20.87 -17.61
CA TRP A 135 -34.35 -19.91 -17.09
C TRP A 135 -33.19 -19.69 -18.07
N TYR A 136 -32.64 -20.76 -18.67
CA TYR A 136 -31.60 -20.65 -19.70
C TYR A 136 -32.08 -19.84 -20.92
N GLU A 137 -33.31 -20.09 -21.38
CA GLU A 137 -33.92 -19.37 -22.51
C GLU A 137 -34.15 -17.89 -22.17
N LYS A 138 -34.70 -17.60 -20.98
CA LYS A 138 -34.91 -16.23 -20.48
C LYS A 138 -33.61 -15.45 -20.36
N LYS A 139 -32.53 -16.09 -19.91
CA LYS A 139 -31.19 -15.50 -19.78
C LYS A 139 -30.38 -15.51 -21.09
N LYS A 140 -30.88 -16.16 -22.14
CA LYS A 140 -30.25 -16.28 -23.47
C LYS A 140 -28.83 -16.90 -23.42
N LEU A 141 -28.67 -17.94 -22.60
CA LEU A 141 -27.36 -18.58 -22.38
C LEU A 141 -26.90 -19.41 -23.60
N LYS A 142 -25.58 -19.48 -23.78
CA LYS A 142 -24.90 -20.18 -24.87
C LYS A 142 -23.95 -21.24 -24.35
N VAL A 143 -23.47 -22.08 -25.26
CA VAL A 143 -22.48 -23.11 -24.95
C VAL A 143 -21.21 -22.44 -24.43
N ASN A 144 -20.65 -22.99 -23.36
CA ASN A 144 -19.53 -22.49 -22.58
C ASN A 144 -19.82 -21.27 -21.69
N ASP A 145 -21.06 -20.76 -21.65
CA ASP A 145 -21.42 -19.76 -20.65
C ASP A 145 -21.31 -20.38 -19.25
N ILE A 146 -20.88 -19.56 -18.30
CA ILE A 146 -20.64 -19.97 -16.92
C ILE A 146 -21.81 -19.52 -16.05
N VAL A 147 -22.24 -20.44 -15.18
CA VAL A 147 -23.22 -20.18 -14.12
C VAL A 147 -22.63 -20.53 -12.77
N PHE A 148 -23.08 -19.82 -11.74
CA PHE A 148 -22.69 -20.03 -10.35
C PHE A 148 -23.88 -20.48 -9.53
N VAL A 149 -23.65 -21.49 -8.70
CA VAL A 149 -24.60 -21.97 -7.70
C VAL A 149 -24.11 -21.64 -6.30
N GLY A 150 -25.02 -21.19 -5.44
CA GLY A 150 -24.78 -20.95 -4.01
C GLY A 150 -25.84 -21.62 -3.15
N LEU A 151 -25.48 -22.04 -1.94
CA LEU A 151 -26.43 -22.59 -0.97
C LEU A 151 -27.09 -21.44 -0.17
N ILE A 152 -28.42 -21.43 -0.09
CA ILE A 152 -29.17 -20.44 0.72
C ILE A 152 -29.56 -21.05 2.05
N ASP A 153 -30.22 -22.20 1.97
CA ASP A 153 -30.81 -22.92 3.10
C ASP A 153 -30.89 -24.40 2.72
N TYR A 154 -30.08 -25.22 3.37
CA TYR A 154 -29.99 -26.65 3.07
C TYR A 154 -31.26 -27.40 3.47
N ASP A 155 -31.82 -27.09 4.64
CA ASP A 155 -33.02 -27.75 5.16
C ASP A 155 -34.24 -27.44 4.29
N ARG A 156 -34.32 -26.22 3.76
CA ARG A 156 -35.38 -25.81 2.81
C ARG A 156 -35.03 -26.07 1.35
N ARG A 157 -33.86 -26.65 1.07
CA ARG A 157 -33.37 -26.99 -0.28
C ARG A 157 -33.40 -25.80 -1.25
N ARG A 158 -32.99 -24.62 -0.76
CA ARG A 158 -32.96 -23.38 -1.54
C ARG A 158 -31.52 -23.03 -1.92
N TYR A 159 -31.35 -22.63 -3.19
CA TYR A 159 -30.07 -22.35 -3.81
C TYR A 159 -30.13 -21.05 -4.63
N PHE A 160 -28.99 -20.38 -4.85
CA PHE A 160 -28.88 -19.32 -5.86
C PHE A 160 -28.46 -19.90 -7.19
N LEU A 161 -28.93 -19.27 -8.28
CA LEU A 161 -28.45 -19.51 -9.63
C LEU A 161 -28.25 -18.18 -10.34
N VAL A 162 -27.01 -17.86 -10.67
CA VAL A 162 -26.64 -16.61 -11.36
C VAL A 162 -25.63 -16.87 -12.48
N THR A 163 -25.60 -15.99 -13.47
CA THR A 163 -24.64 -16.06 -14.59
C THR A 163 -23.33 -15.35 -14.24
N GLU A 164 -22.24 -15.69 -14.92
CA GLU A 164 -20.95 -15.01 -14.76
C GLU A 164 -21.07 -13.51 -15.04
N ASN A 165 -21.74 -13.11 -16.12
CA ASN A 165 -22.02 -11.70 -16.42
C ASN A 165 -22.77 -11.01 -15.27
N GLU A 166 -23.68 -11.70 -14.59
CA GLU A 166 -24.40 -11.14 -13.44
C GLU A 166 -23.54 -10.96 -12.19
N THR A 167 -22.46 -11.73 -12.07
CA THR A 167 -21.40 -11.50 -11.08
C THR A 167 -20.49 -10.34 -11.47
N GLU A 168 -20.34 -10.05 -12.76
CA GLU A 168 -19.55 -8.92 -13.29
C GLU A 168 -20.30 -7.57 -13.28
N ILE A 169 -21.64 -7.56 -13.27
CA ILE A 169 -22.48 -6.34 -13.42
C ILE A 169 -22.55 -5.45 -12.15
N GLU A 170 -21.85 -5.74 -11.04
CA GLU A 170 -21.54 -4.65 -10.09
C GLU A 170 -20.33 -3.88 -10.65
N PRO A 171 -20.50 -2.60 -11.06
CA PRO A 171 -19.44 -1.86 -11.73
C PRO A 171 -18.20 -1.83 -10.83
N GLN A 172 -17.04 -2.07 -11.43
CA GLN A 172 -15.74 -1.81 -10.80
C GLN A 172 -15.63 -0.37 -10.24
N GLU A 173 -16.51 0.54 -10.70
CA GLU A 173 -16.84 1.81 -10.05
C GLU A 173 -17.87 1.64 -8.92
N ASP A 174 -17.40 1.25 -7.73
CA ASP A 174 -17.75 1.82 -6.40
C ASP A 174 -17.04 1.02 -5.29
N LEU A 175 -16.39 -0.11 -5.58
CA LEU A 175 -15.62 -0.83 -4.56
C LEU A 175 -14.30 -0.14 -4.26
N SER A 176 -13.56 0.28 -5.29
CA SER A 176 -12.35 1.08 -5.11
C SER A 176 -12.67 2.41 -4.43
N GLU A 177 -13.76 3.08 -4.83
CA GLU A 177 -14.19 4.33 -4.19
C GLU A 177 -14.68 4.13 -2.75
N LYS A 178 -15.32 3.00 -2.44
CA LYS A 178 -15.63 2.61 -1.05
C LYS A 178 -14.39 2.33 -0.23
N ILE A 179 -13.38 1.64 -0.77
CA ILE A 179 -12.10 1.43 -0.09
C ILE A 179 -11.45 2.80 0.19
N PHE A 180 -11.43 3.68 -0.80
CA PHE A 180 -10.91 5.05 -0.67
C PHE A 180 -11.62 5.82 0.45
N LYS A 181 -12.95 5.87 0.44
CA LYS A 181 -13.74 6.52 1.51
C LYS A 181 -13.52 5.87 2.87
N THR A 182 -13.45 4.54 2.93
CA THR A 182 -13.22 3.79 4.18
C THR A 182 -11.88 4.18 4.81
N LEU A 183 -10.82 4.25 4.01
CA LEU A 183 -9.51 4.69 4.48
C LEU A 183 -9.53 6.18 4.83
N GLN A 184 -10.15 7.03 3.99
CA GLN A 184 -10.28 8.46 4.24
C GLN A 184 -11.00 8.77 5.56
N GLU A 185 -12.10 8.06 5.85
CA GLU A 185 -12.87 8.19 7.10
C GLU A 185 -12.09 7.67 8.31
N ALA A 186 -11.27 6.62 8.15
CA ALA A 186 -10.41 6.12 9.22
C ALA A 186 -9.30 7.13 9.57
N GLY A 187 -8.75 7.82 8.56
CA GLY A 187 -7.66 8.79 8.74
C GLY A 187 -6.32 8.17 9.18
N HIS A 188 -6.23 6.84 9.22
CA HIS A 188 -5.02 6.07 9.50
C HIS A 188 -5.06 4.74 8.73
N PRO A 189 -3.90 4.07 8.53
CA PRO A 189 -3.87 2.76 7.88
C PRO A 189 -4.71 1.73 8.63
N LEU A 190 -5.33 0.80 7.89
CA LEU A 190 -6.15 -0.29 8.40
C LEU A 190 -5.59 -1.63 7.95
N THR A 191 -5.73 -2.67 8.77
CA THR A 191 -5.39 -4.04 8.35
C THR A 191 -6.26 -4.46 7.17
N TYR A 192 -5.76 -5.36 6.32
CA TYR A 192 -6.54 -5.95 5.23
C TYR A 192 -7.89 -6.49 5.70
N LYS A 193 -7.92 -7.15 6.87
CA LYS A 193 -9.15 -7.63 7.51
C LYS A 193 -10.12 -6.48 7.82
N GLU A 194 -9.66 -5.41 8.47
CA GLU A 194 -10.50 -4.24 8.76
C GLU A 194 -11.01 -3.55 7.50
N VAL A 195 -10.20 -3.47 6.44
CA VAL A 195 -10.64 -2.94 5.14
C VAL A 195 -11.77 -3.82 4.59
N CYS A 196 -11.59 -5.14 4.58
CA CYS A 196 -12.62 -6.07 4.11
C CYS A 196 -13.91 -5.96 4.94
N GLU A 197 -13.81 -5.96 6.27
CA GLU A 197 -14.96 -5.90 7.17
C GLU A 197 -15.74 -4.59 7.01
N ARG A 198 -15.04 -3.46 6.86
CA ARG A 198 -15.68 -2.15 6.68
C ARG A 198 -16.27 -1.97 5.29
N VAL A 199 -15.58 -2.42 4.24
CA VAL A 199 -16.05 -2.30 2.84
C VAL A 199 -17.22 -3.24 2.56
N LEU A 200 -17.20 -4.44 3.15
CA LEU A 200 -18.25 -5.45 2.98
C LEU A 200 -19.36 -5.34 4.03
N GLU A 201 -19.16 -4.54 5.09
CA GLU A 201 -20.06 -4.41 6.25
C GLU A 201 -20.39 -5.75 6.94
N VAL A 202 -19.48 -6.75 6.87
CA VAL A 202 -19.62 -8.10 7.44
C VAL A 202 -18.33 -8.55 8.13
N ASP A 203 -18.43 -9.37 9.18
CA ASP A 203 -17.26 -9.97 9.82
C ASP A 203 -16.66 -11.03 8.89
N VAL A 204 -15.38 -10.93 8.57
CA VAL A 204 -14.69 -11.84 7.64
C VAL A 204 -13.88 -12.84 8.48
N GLU A 205 -14.45 -14.03 8.70
CA GLU A 205 -13.77 -15.13 9.40
C GLU A 205 -12.90 -16.01 8.48
N GLU A 206 -13.19 -16.06 7.17
CA GLU A 206 -12.42 -16.82 6.15
C GLU A 206 -12.29 -16.07 4.82
N GLU A 207 -11.24 -16.39 4.03
CA GLU A 207 -11.03 -15.84 2.67
C GLU A 207 -12.23 -16.14 1.77
N ASN A 208 -12.96 -15.11 1.36
CA ASN A 208 -14.07 -15.23 0.41
C ASN A 208 -13.72 -14.56 -0.94
N LEU A 209 -14.55 -14.78 -1.96
CA LEU A 209 -14.29 -14.24 -3.30
C LEU A 209 -14.14 -12.70 -3.28
N PHE A 210 -14.91 -12.02 -2.42
CA PHE A 210 -14.89 -10.56 -2.26
C PHE A 210 -13.63 -10.04 -1.59
N SER A 211 -13.08 -10.74 -0.61
CA SER A 211 -11.79 -10.38 -0.01
C SER A 211 -10.70 -10.44 -1.08
N LYS A 212 -10.69 -11.48 -1.93
CA LYS A 212 -9.75 -11.56 -3.07
C LYS A 212 -9.91 -10.41 -4.08
N TYR A 213 -11.14 -9.93 -4.31
CA TYR A 213 -11.35 -8.74 -5.14
C TYR A 213 -10.83 -7.46 -4.48
N ILE A 214 -11.02 -7.29 -3.17
CA ILE A 214 -10.49 -6.16 -2.41
C ILE A 214 -8.95 -6.18 -2.45
N ASP A 215 -8.31 -7.33 -2.20
CA ASP A 215 -6.85 -7.48 -2.31
C ASP A 215 -6.34 -7.07 -3.71
N ASN A 216 -7.00 -7.55 -4.75
CA ASN A 216 -6.65 -7.22 -6.13
C ASN A 216 -6.79 -5.73 -6.43
N ILE A 217 -7.80 -5.04 -5.88
CA ILE A 217 -7.97 -3.59 -6.02
C ILE A 217 -6.87 -2.84 -5.24
N LEU A 218 -6.67 -3.20 -3.98
CA LEU A 218 -5.64 -2.61 -3.12
C LEU A 218 -4.25 -2.71 -3.75
N ARG A 219 -3.94 -3.84 -4.40
CA ARG A 219 -2.64 -4.06 -5.08
C ARG A 219 -2.50 -3.37 -6.43
N LYS A 220 -3.60 -3.03 -7.11
CA LYS A 220 -3.56 -2.47 -8.49
C LYS A 220 -3.83 -0.99 -8.56
N ASP A 221 -4.68 -0.45 -7.69
CA ASP A 221 -5.04 0.96 -7.68
C ASP A 221 -3.98 1.76 -6.92
N LEU A 222 -3.28 2.63 -7.64
CA LEU A 222 -2.16 3.43 -7.13
C LEU A 222 -2.55 4.41 -6.02
N ARG A 223 -3.85 4.63 -5.77
CA ARG A 223 -4.34 5.42 -4.63
C ARG A 223 -4.11 4.71 -3.29
N PHE A 224 -3.90 3.40 -3.30
CA PHE A 224 -3.68 2.61 -2.10
C PHE A 224 -2.22 2.20 -1.96
N ILE A 225 -1.76 2.10 -0.73
CA ILE A 225 -0.43 1.60 -0.42
C ILE A 225 -0.43 0.65 0.75
N GLU A 226 0.35 -0.41 0.61
CA GLU A 226 0.69 -1.33 1.69
C GLU A 226 1.90 -0.75 2.47
N GLU A 227 1.72 -0.46 3.76
CA GLU A 227 2.81 0.04 4.61
C GLU A 227 3.65 -1.10 5.22
N LYS A 228 3.05 -1.86 6.17
CA LYS A 228 3.65 -2.99 6.89
C LYS A 228 2.55 -3.95 7.34
N GLU A 229 2.83 -5.25 7.37
CA GLU A 229 1.93 -6.27 7.98
C GLU A 229 0.49 -6.21 7.41
N GLU A 230 0.34 -6.12 6.09
CA GLU A 230 -0.97 -6.02 5.41
C GLU A 230 -1.80 -4.80 5.84
N MET A 231 -1.15 -3.75 6.35
CA MET A 231 -1.79 -2.46 6.62
C MET A 231 -1.87 -1.62 5.35
N TRP A 232 -3.06 -1.19 5.01
CA TRP A 232 -3.37 -0.41 3.83
C TRP A 232 -3.71 1.03 4.18
N GLY A 233 -3.13 1.97 3.44
CA GLY A 233 -3.37 3.40 3.56
C GLY A 233 -3.56 4.08 2.21
N LEU A 234 -3.78 5.40 2.24
CA LEU A 234 -3.87 6.22 1.03
C LEU A 234 -2.50 6.74 0.60
N PHE A 235 -2.24 6.73 -0.70
CA PHE A 235 -1.04 7.30 -1.30
C PHE A 235 -0.85 8.78 -0.92
N ASP A 236 -1.95 9.53 -0.78
CA ASP A 236 -1.91 10.95 -0.40
C ASP A 236 -1.38 11.19 1.02
N TRP A 237 -1.42 10.19 1.90
CA TRP A 237 -0.87 10.29 3.26
C TRP A 237 0.65 10.21 3.32
N LEU A 238 1.28 9.79 2.22
CA LEU A 238 2.73 9.69 2.15
C LEU A 238 3.38 11.08 2.09
N SER A 239 4.61 11.19 2.58
CA SER A 239 5.42 12.39 2.33
C SER A 239 5.71 12.54 0.84
N GLU A 240 5.90 13.77 0.36
CA GLU A 240 6.25 14.03 -1.05
C GLU A 240 7.48 13.25 -1.52
N ILE A 241 8.43 12.98 -0.61
CA ILE A 241 9.61 12.18 -0.88
C ILE A 241 9.26 10.70 -1.09
N LYS A 242 8.39 10.13 -0.26
CA LYS A 242 7.89 8.75 -0.46
C LYS A 242 7.06 8.64 -1.74
N LYS A 243 6.21 9.63 -2.03
CA LYS A 243 5.47 9.70 -3.30
C LYS A 243 6.42 9.71 -4.49
N LEU A 244 7.49 10.51 -4.44
CA LEU A 244 8.51 10.58 -5.47
C LEU A 244 9.19 9.23 -5.68
N GLN A 245 9.59 8.53 -4.61
CA GLN A 245 10.20 7.21 -4.67
C GLN A 245 9.30 6.16 -5.33
N LEU A 246 8.02 6.11 -4.95
CA LEU A 246 7.07 5.15 -5.51
C LEU A 246 6.77 5.43 -6.98
N ASN A 247 6.59 6.69 -7.33
CA ASN A 247 6.40 7.10 -8.72
C ASN A 247 7.62 6.74 -9.59
N LEU A 248 8.85 6.81 -9.05
CA LEU A 248 10.05 6.37 -9.76
C LEU A 248 10.04 4.87 -10.05
N ILE A 249 9.65 4.06 -9.07
CA ILE A 249 9.60 2.59 -9.18
C ILE A 249 8.52 2.17 -10.18
N ASN A 250 7.36 2.82 -10.13
CA ASN A 250 6.19 2.48 -10.93
C ASN A 250 6.14 3.20 -12.30
N SER A 251 7.18 3.94 -12.66
CA SER A 251 7.20 4.67 -13.92
C SER A 251 7.31 3.72 -15.10
N GLU A 252 6.32 3.73 -15.99
CA GLU A 252 6.30 2.89 -17.20
C GLU A 252 6.86 3.60 -18.45
N ASN A 253 7.03 4.92 -18.39
CA ASN A 253 7.51 5.73 -19.50
C ASN A 253 8.86 6.39 -19.16
N SER A 254 9.82 6.30 -20.08
CA SER A 254 11.16 6.88 -19.93
C SER A 254 11.15 8.41 -19.74
N GLU A 255 10.20 9.12 -20.34
CA GLU A 255 10.08 10.58 -20.22
C GLU A 255 9.51 10.99 -18.85
N SER A 256 8.50 10.27 -18.34
CA SER A 256 8.04 10.49 -16.96
C SER A 256 9.11 10.11 -15.94
N PHE A 257 9.82 9.01 -16.18
CA PHE A 257 10.94 8.56 -15.34
C PHE A 257 12.04 9.62 -15.26
N LYS A 258 12.38 10.24 -16.40
CA LYS A 258 13.35 11.33 -16.47
C LYS A 258 12.92 12.55 -15.66
N LYS A 259 11.67 12.99 -15.79
CA LYS A 259 11.12 14.11 -14.99
C LYS A 259 11.12 13.82 -13.50
N LEU A 260 10.84 12.58 -13.10
CA LEU A 260 10.91 12.17 -11.70
C LEU A 260 12.36 12.16 -11.19
N LEU A 261 13.30 11.65 -11.98
CA LEU A 261 14.73 11.69 -11.62
C LEU A 261 15.23 13.13 -11.50
N GLN A 262 14.79 14.03 -12.37
CA GLN A 262 15.12 15.45 -12.25
C GLN A 262 14.75 16.01 -10.87
N LYS A 263 13.52 15.73 -10.39
CA LYS A 263 13.07 16.11 -9.05
C LYS A 263 13.89 15.48 -7.92
N VAL A 264 14.43 14.26 -8.11
CA VAL A 264 15.32 13.64 -7.12
C VAL A 264 16.63 14.40 -7.01
N PHE A 265 17.24 14.78 -8.14
CA PHE A 265 18.48 15.56 -8.11
C PHE A 265 18.25 16.97 -7.54
N GLU A 266 17.11 17.59 -7.83
CA GLU A 266 16.70 18.84 -7.16
C GLU A 266 16.54 18.66 -5.65
N PHE A 267 15.92 17.56 -5.21
CA PHE A 267 15.80 17.22 -3.79
C PHE A 267 17.17 17.03 -3.11
N PHE A 268 18.14 16.45 -3.81
CA PHE A 268 19.53 16.37 -3.32
C PHE A 268 20.29 17.70 -3.33
N GLY A 269 19.69 18.78 -3.85
CA GLY A 269 20.26 20.12 -3.87
C GLY A 269 21.01 20.48 -5.15
N PHE A 270 20.88 19.71 -6.23
CA PHE A 270 21.45 20.06 -7.53
C PHE A 270 20.55 21.05 -8.27
N GLU A 271 21.16 21.96 -9.03
CA GLU A 271 20.43 22.69 -10.08
C GLU A 271 20.30 21.79 -11.31
N THR A 272 19.09 21.62 -11.83
CA THR A 272 18.86 20.71 -12.95
C THR A 272 18.32 21.42 -14.18
N SER A 273 18.64 20.89 -15.36
CA SER A 273 18.11 21.36 -16.64
C SER A 273 18.10 20.20 -17.64
N ILE A 274 17.28 20.30 -18.69
CA ILE A 274 17.27 19.35 -19.78
C ILE A 274 18.20 19.83 -20.90
N VAL A 275 19.05 18.94 -21.40
CA VAL A 275 19.95 19.16 -22.53
C VAL A 275 19.54 18.24 -23.67
N LEU A 276 19.45 18.78 -24.88
CA LEU A 276 19.12 18.02 -26.08
C LEU A 276 20.39 17.77 -26.89
N GLU A 277 20.56 16.53 -27.33
CA GLU A 277 21.59 16.11 -28.28
C GLU A 277 20.97 15.21 -29.35
N GLY A 278 20.93 15.69 -30.59
CA GLY A 278 20.11 15.09 -31.64
C GLY A 278 18.63 15.00 -31.21
N GLU A 279 18.07 13.79 -31.30
CA GLU A 279 16.68 13.50 -30.87
C GLU A 279 16.59 13.04 -29.39
N THR A 280 17.72 13.01 -28.68
CA THR A 280 17.78 12.50 -27.30
C THR A 280 17.88 13.64 -26.29
N SER A 281 17.18 13.51 -25.17
CA SER A 281 17.26 14.44 -24.04
C SER A 281 18.01 13.83 -22.86
N PHE A 282 18.78 14.65 -22.15
CA PHE A 282 19.54 14.29 -20.95
C PHE A 282 19.27 15.28 -19.82
N ILE A 283 19.46 14.85 -18.58
CA ILE A 283 19.42 15.74 -17.42
C ILE A 283 20.85 16.22 -17.15
N LEU A 284 21.05 17.53 -17.17
CA LEU A 284 22.25 18.16 -16.63
C LEU A 284 21.97 18.55 -15.18
N ALA A 285 22.67 17.92 -14.24
CA ALA A 285 22.61 18.26 -12.81
C ALA A 285 23.93 18.93 -12.39
N LYS A 286 23.85 20.16 -11.88
CA LYS A 286 24.98 20.97 -11.45
C LYS A 286 25.00 21.05 -9.93
N ALA A 287 26.12 20.67 -9.34
CA ALA A 287 26.38 20.86 -7.93
C ALA A 287 27.17 22.16 -7.73
N LEU A 288 26.54 23.14 -7.09
CA LEU A 288 27.18 24.41 -6.74
C LEU A 288 27.77 24.30 -5.32
N LEU A 289 29.09 24.23 -5.22
CA LEU A 289 29.83 24.30 -3.95
C LEU A 289 30.53 25.65 -3.85
N ASP A 290 30.87 26.07 -2.62
CA ASP A 290 31.43 27.40 -2.34
C ASP A 290 32.67 27.78 -3.17
N TYR A 291 33.51 26.79 -3.52
CA TYR A 291 34.78 27.01 -4.23
C TYR A 291 34.96 26.12 -5.46
N LYS A 292 33.95 25.31 -5.82
CA LYS A 292 34.01 24.35 -6.93
C LYS A 292 32.62 24.06 -7.44
N THR A 293 32.51 23.74 -8.72
CA THR A 293 31.30 23.12 -9.27
C THR A 293 31.64 21.79 -9.89
N TYR A 294 30.73 20.82 -9.81
CA TYR A 294 30.81 19.64 -10.65
C TYR A 294 29.45 19.36 -11.28
N ASN A 295 29.50 18.76 -12.47
CA ASN A 295 28.37 18.58 -13.35
C ASN A 295 28.19 17.09 -13.68
N LEU A 296 26.95 16.65 -13.67
CA LEU A 296 26.53 15.31 -14.09
C LEU A 296 25.68 15.44 -15.36
N ILE A 297 26.00 14.65 -16.38
CA ILE A 297 25.06 14.38 -17.48
C ILE A 297 24.44 13.01 -17.25
N ILE A 298 23.12 12.98 -17.16
CA ILE A 298 22.36 11.80 -16.71
C ILE A 298 21.36 11.42 -17.80
N ASP A 299 21.36 10.14 -18.17
CA ASP A 299 20.26 9.55 -18.92
C ASP A 299 19.43 8.61 -18.03
N ALA A 300 18.14 8.57 -18.33
CA ALA A 300 17.13 7.81 -17.63
C ALA A 300 16.57 6.76 -18.60
N LYS A 301 16.76 5.47 -18.30
CA LYS A 301 16.30 4.39 -19.17
C LYS A 301 15.54 3.33 -18.39
N LEU A 302 14.41 2.93 -18.95
CA LEU A 302 13.64 1.78 -18.51
C LEU A 302 13.94 0.59 -19.43
N PRO A 303 13.91 -0.64 -18.90
CA PRO A 303 14.14 -1.82 -19.71
C PRO A 303 13.00 -2.07 -20.71
N ASP A 304 13.33 -2.75 -21.81
CA ASP A 304 12.34 -3.13 -22.81
C ASP A 304 11.36 -4.16 -22.23
N LYS A 305 10.10 -4.18 -22.69
CA LYS A 305 9.05 -5.12 -22.22
C LYS A 305 9.41 -6.62 -22.27
N LYS A 306 10.50 -6.99 -22.94
CA LYS A 306 10.98 -8.38 -23.11
C LYS A 306 12.05 -8.79 -22.09
N SER A 307 12.53 -7.89 -21.25
CA SER A 307 13.64 -8.11 -20.32
C SER A 307 13.47 -7.24 -19.09
N ASP A 308 13.76 -7.76 -17.90
CA ASP A 308 13.72 -6.95 -16.67
C ASP A 308 14.96 -6.06 -16.51
N LYS A 309 15.96 -6.20 -17.40
CA LYS A 309 17.24 -5.48 -17.35
C LYS A 309 17.57 -4.77 -18.66
N ILE A 310 18.31 -3.68 -18.57
CA ILE A 310 18.94 -3.04 -19.73
C ILE A 310 20.08 -3.91 -20.23
N GLN A 311 19.96 -4.41 -21.47
CA GLN A 311 21.00 -5.22 -22.12
C GLN A 311 21.78 -4.45 -23.20
N LYS A 312 21.18 -3.38 -23.73
CA LYS A 312 21.73 -2.52 -24.77
C LYS A 312 21.34 -1.08 -24.49
N TYR A 313 22.27 -0.18 -24.77
CA TYR A 313 22.05 1.26 -24.77
C TYR A 313 22.45 1.77 -26.16
N MET A 314 21.62 2.60 -26.78
CA MET A 314 21.85 3.06 -28.17
C MET A 314 22.53 4.44 -28.21
N HIS A 315 22.28 5.29 -27.22
CA HIS A 315 22.66 6.71 -27.25
C HIS A 315 24.04 6.99 -26.64
N TRP A 316 25.01 6.10 -26.89
CA TRP A 316 26.36 6.25 -26.32
C TRP A 316 27.03 7.53 -26.79
N ASN A 317 26.95 7.82 -28.10
CA ASN A 317 27.64 8.94 -28.72
C ASN A 317 27.01 10.26 -28.29
N GLU A 318 25.67 10.34 -28.30
CA GLU A 318 24.91 11.52 -27.89
C GLU A 318 25.17 11.85 -26.42
N LEU A 319 25.30 10.86 -25.54
CA LEU A 319 25.65 11.09 -24.14
C LEU A 319 27.08 11.63 -23.97
N ILE A 320 28.03 11.17 -24.79
CA ILE A 320 29.41 11.65 -24.80
C ILE A 320 29.47 13.09 -25.31
N GLU A 321 28.81 13.38 -26.43
CA GLU A 321 28.73 14.73 -27.01
C GLU A 321 28.06 15.71 -26.04
N ALA A 322 26.95 15.31 -25.41
CA ALA A 322 26.29 16.11 -24.38
C ALA A 322 27.21 16.37 -23.19
N LYS A 323 27.99 15.37 -22.75
CA LYS A 323 29.00 15.53 -21.69
C LYS A 323 30.02 16.61 -22.05
N GLU A 324 30.57 16.55 -23.25
CA GLU A 324 31.59 17.48 -23.73
C GLU A 324 31.04 18.91 -23.84
N LYS A 325 29.88 19.09 -24.48
CA LYS A 325 29.23 20.40 -24.65
C LYS A 325 28.89 21.05 -23.31
N THR A 326 28.42 20.26 -22.35
CA THR A 326 28.05 20.76 -21.02
C THR A 326 29.23 20.84 -20.06
N LYS A 327 30.43 20.42 -20.48
CA LYS A 327 31.63 20.28 -19.63
C LYS A 327 31.32 19.46 -18.38
N SER A 328 30.55 18.40 -18.53
CA SER A 328 30.14 17.53 -17.42
C SER A 328 31.31 16.68 -16.94
N ASN A 329 31.50 16.62 -15.62
CA ASN A 329 32.56 15.83 -15.00
C ASN A 329 32.26 14.34 -15.12
N TYR A 330 30.98 13.97 -14.97
CA TYR A 330 30.54 12.58 -14.92
C TYR A 330 29.36 12.35 -15.87
N SER A 331 29.31 11.14 -16.43
CA SER A 331 28.20 10.65 -17.24
C SER A 331 27.58 9.45 -16.55
N VAL A 332 26.26 9.46 -16.37
CA VAL A 332 25.55 8.47 -15.56
C VAL A 332 24.34 7.97 -16.33
N ILE A 333 24.12 6.66 -16.32
CA ILE A 333 22.88 6.06 -16.81
C ILE A 333 22.15 5.48 -15.60
N ILE A 334 20.91 5.90 -15.40
CA ILE A 334 20.05 5.43 -14.30
C ILE A 334 18.95 4.53 -14.85
N SER A 335 18.79 3.35 -14.23
CA SER A 335 17.79 2.35 -14.62
C SER A 335 17.42 1.44 -13.44
N PRO A 336 16.28 0.72 -13.45
CA PRO A 336 15.98 -0.30 -12.45
C PRO A 336 17.08 -1.36 -12.28
N ASP A 337 17.57 -1.93 -13.38
CA ASP A 337 18.59 -2.98 -13.38
C ASP A 337 19.37 -3.03 -14.71
N PHE A 338 20.59 -3.56 -14.66
CA PHE A 338 21.51 -3.66 -15.79
C PHE A 338 22.04 -5.08 -15.98
N ASP A 339 22.23 -5.47 -17.23
CA ASP A 339 23.04 -6.63 -17.61
C ASP A 339 24.52 -6.18 -17.71
N TYR A 340 25.23 -6.26 -16.59
CA TYR A 340 26.63 -5.81 -16.50
C TYR A 340 27.58 -6.58 -17.41
N ASP A 341 27.31 -7.86 -17.68
CA ASP A 341 28.16 -8.67 -18.56
C ASP A 341 28.15 -8.14 -20.00
N LYS A 342 27.00 -7.63 -20.44
CA LYS A 342 26.85 -7.04 -21.78
C LYS A 342 27.32 -5.58 -21.87
N LEU A 343 27.21 -4.82 -20.79
CA LEU A 343 27.44 -3.36 -20.81
C LEU A 343 28.84 -2.94 -20.35
N SER A 344 29.50 -3.72 -19.47
CA SER A 344 30.75 -3.36 -18.79
C SER A 344 31.85 -2.83 -19.71
N ARG A 345 32.14 -3.55 -20.81
CA ARG A 345 33.18 -3.14 -21.76
C ARG A 345 32.92 -1.75 -22.37
N LYS A 346 31.66 -1.44 -22.70
CA LYS A 346 31.30 -0.13 -23.27
C LYS A 346 31.30 0.96 -22.21
N THR A 347 30.86 0.66 -21.00
CA THR A 347 30.85 1.64 -19.91
C THR A 347 32.25 2.05 -19.49
N ASP A 348 33.18 1.09 -19.44
CA ASP A 348 34.58 1.34 -19.09
C ASP A 348 35.28 2.18 -20.16
N ASN A 349 35.12 1.81 -21.43
CA ASN A 349 35.70 2.55 -22.56
C ASN A 349 35.23 4.01 -22.61
N ASN A 350 33.95 4.24 -22.33
CA ASN A 350 33.33 5.57 -22.41
C ASN A 350 33.34 6.32 -21.07
N LYS A 351 33.87 5.71 -19.99
CA LYS A 351 33.87 6.27 -18.62
C LYS A 351 32.47 6.71 -18.16
N ILE A 352 31.48 5.85 -18.39
CA ILE A 352 30.07 6.06 -18.02
C ILE A 352 29.73 5.19 -16.81
N SER A 353 29.11 5.79 -15.81
CA SER A 353 28.67 5.09 -14.61
C SER A 353 27.25 4.52 -14.78
N LEU A 354 27.06 3.24 -14.45
CA LEU A 354 25.74 2.63 -14.34
C LEU A 354 25.22 2.73 -12.91
N PHE A 355 24.00 3.24 -12.75
CA PHE A 355 23.41 3.51 -11.45
C PHE A 355 22.02 2.86 -11.34
N GLU A 356 21.91 1.81 -10.54
CA GLU A 356 20.64 1.09 -10.35
C GLU A 356 19.70 1.86 -9.42
N LEU A 357 18.40 1.83 -9.72
CA LEU A 357 17.35 2.53 -8.97
C LEU A 357 17.29 2.10 -7.50
N ARG A 358 17.60 0.83 -7.19
CA ARG A 358 17.64 0.34 -5.80
C ARG A 358 18.59 1.13 -4.90
N TRP A 359 19.70 1.62 -5.45
CA TRP A 359 20.63 2.43 -4.67
C TRP A 359 20.13 3.86 -4.50
N LEU A 360 19.40 4.38 -5.48
CA LEU A 360 18.83 5.71 -5.43
C LEU A 360 17.75 5.78 -4.36
N GLY A 361 16.90 4.74 -4.26
CA GLY A 361 15.92 4.61 -3.18
C GLY A 361 16.55 4.76 -1.80
N ASN A 362 17.61 3.98 -1.53
CA ASN A 362 18.35 4.06 -0.26
C ASN A 362 18.96 5.45 -0.02
N LEU A 363 19.50 6.10 -1.04
CA LEU A 363 20.05 7.45 -0.90
C LEU A 363 18.97 8.49 -0.60
N ILE A 364 17.79 8.39 -1.21
CA ILE A 364 16.66 9.28 -0.94
C ILE A 364 16.21 9.13 0.52
N GLU A 365 15.99 7.89 0.99
CA GLU A 365 15.60 7.63 2.38
C GLU A 365 16.61 8.18 3.38
N GLU A 366 17.89 7.98 3.07
CA GLU A 366 18.94 8.47 3.93
C GLU A 366 19.00 10.00 3.88
N HIS A 367 19.03 10.62 2.71
CA HIS A 367 19.04 12.08 2.57
C HIS A 367 17.87 12.76 3.31
N ASP A 368 16.67 12.18 3.25
CA ASP A 368 15.48 12.66 3.98
C ASP A 368 15.69 12.67 5.50
N ARG A 369 16.41 11.69 6.05
CA ARG A 369 16.74 11.63 7.48
C ARG A 369 17.80 12.63 7.92
N LEU A 370 18.80 12.86 7.07
CA LEU A 370 19.89 13.80 7.30
C LEU A 370 20.47 14.20 5.92
N PRO A 371 20.37 15.45 5.47
CA PRO A 371 20.84 15.78 4.12
C PRO A 371 22.31 15.40 3.87
N PHE A 372 22.61 14.90 2.67
CA PHE A 372 24.00 14.77 2.22
C PHE A 372 24.49 16.11 1.71
N SER A 373 25.76 16.45 1.96
CA SER A 373 26.38 17.55 1.24
C SER A 373 26.60 17.16 -0.23
N LEU A 374 26.59 18.13 -1.14
CA LEU A 374 26.92 17.88 -2.55
C LEU A 374 28.34 17.31 -2.70
N ALA A 375 29.27 17.68 -1.83
CA ALA A 375 30.62 17.11 -1.81
C ALA A 375 30.63 15.61 -1.46
N ASP A 376 29.76 15.19 -0.53
CA ASP A 376 29.60 13.77 -0.21
C ASP A 376 29.02 13.00 -1.39
N LEU A 377 28.04 13.59 -2.09
CA LEU A 377 27.40 12.97 -3.26
C LEU A 377 28.36 12.85 -4.45
N GLU A 378 29.32 13.77 -4.62
CA GLU A 378 30.36 13.67 -5.66
C GLU A 378 31.12 12.33 -5.57
N SER A 379 31.37 11.85 -4.35
CA SER A 379 32.13 10.62 -4.12
C SER A 379 31.51 9.36 -4.74
N ILE A 380 30.20 9.39 -5.01
CA ILE A 380 29.47 8.29 -5.64
C ILE A 380 29.95 8.07 -7.08
N PHE A 381 30.28 9.15 -7.78
CA PHE A 381 30.55 9.14 -9.23
C PHE A 381 32.04 9.02 -9.57
N LEU A 382 32.92 8.88 -8.57
CA LEU A 382 34.35 8.71 -8.79
C LEU A 382 34.65 7.36 -9.45
N ALA A 383 35.34 7.40 -10.60
CA ALA A 383 35.59 6.26 -11.49
C ALA A 383 36.46 5.13 -10.90
N ASN A 384 37.01 5.32 -9.71
CA ASN A 384 37.96 4.37 -9.11
C ASN A 384 37.29 3.09 -8.58
N ASN A 385 35.95 3.03 -8.51
CA ASN A 385 35.20 1.86 -8.06
C ASN A 385 33.80 1.82 -8.71
N PRO A 386 33.15 0.64 -8.75
CA PRO A 386 31.73 0.55 -9.07
C PRO A 386 30.88 1.45 -8.17
N VAL A 387 29.86 2.09 -8.73
CA VAL A 387 28.91 2.99 -8.03
C VAL A 387 28.41 2.38 -6.72
N LYS A 388 28.03 1.10 -6.76
CA LYS A 388 27.61 0.30 -5.60
C LYS A 388 28.58 0.43 -4.42
N ASN A 389 29.89 0.27 -4.67
CA ASN A 389 30.91 0.31 -3.63
C ASN A 389 31.10 1.72 -3.06
N ASN A 390 31.00 2.75 -3.91
CA ASN A 390 31.08 4.14 -3.46
C ASN A 390 29.88 4.49 -2.55
N ILE A 391 28.68 4.05 -2.94
CA ILE A 391 27.46 4.23 -2.13
C ILE A 391 27.59 3.50 -0.79
N PHE A 392 28.07 2.25 -0.76
CA PHE A 392 28.31 1.57 0.51
C PHE A 392 29.27 2.32 1.43
N LYS A 393 30.40 2.82 0.89
CA LYS A 393 31.35 3.62 1.68
C LYS A 393 30.71 4.89 2.23
N LEU A 394 29.90 5.57 1.43
CA LEU A 394 29.15 6.75 1.85
C LEU A 394 28.16 6.42 2.99
N LEU A 395 27.39 5.34 2.84
CA LEU A 395 26.44 4.89 3.85
C LEU A 395 27.12 4.41 5.14
N GLU A 396 28.30 3.79 5.07
CA GLU A 396 29.08 3.41 6.26
C GLU A 396 29.58 4.63 7.02
N LYS A 397 30.15 5.64 6.33
CA LYS A 397 30.53 6.92 6.97
C LYS A 397 29.34 7.55 7.70
N ARG A 398 28.17 7.41 7.12
CA ARG A 398 26.92 7.96 7.63
C ARG A 398 26.37 7.21 8.84
N LYS A 399 26.51 5.88 8.90
CA LYS A 399 26.22 5.10 10.12
C LYS A 399 27.08 5.55 11.30
N ILE A 400 28.36 5.82 11.05
CA ILE A 400 29.28 6.35 12.07
C ILE A 400 28.79 7.73 12.54
N LEU A 401 28.40 8.59 11.59
CA LEU A 401 27.86 9.92 11.89
C LEU A 401 26.60 9.87 12.74
N PHE A 402 25.61 9.05 12.36
CA PHE A 402 24.38 8.86 13.14
C PHE A 402 24.67 8.32 14.54
N SER A 403 25.64 7.41 14.68
CA SER A 403 26.05 6.89 15.97
C SER A 403 26.63 8.00 16.85
N LYS A 404 27.47 8.88 16.29
CA LYS A 404 27.99 10.06 16.98
C LYS A 404 26.89 11.05 17.38
N ILE A 405 25.95 11.37 16.47
CA ILE A 405 24.81 12.26 16.77
C ILE A 405 23.93 11.67 17.89
N LYS A 406 23.66 10.37 17.86
CA LYS A 406 22.93 9.68 18.93
C LYS A 406 23.67 9.78 20.27
N LEU A 407 24.99 9.56 20.29
CA LEU A 407 25.80 9.65 21.50
C LEU A 407 25.81 11.08 22.06
N ILE A 408 25.98 12.08 21.20
CA ILE A 408 25.84 13.51 21.52
C ILE A 408 24.50 13.78 22.24
N ASN A 409 23.39 13.32 21.66
CA ASN A 409 22.06 13.49 22.24
C ASN A 409 21.93 12.78 23.59
N GLY A 410 22.52 11.59 23.73
CA GLY A 410 22.58 10.84 24.98
C GLY A 410 23.32 11.59 26.09
N ILE A 411 24.53 12.08 25.80
CA ILE A 411 25.35 12.88 26.73
C ILE A 411 24.55 14.09 27.22
N ILE A 412 23.98 14.86 26.29
CA ILE A 412 23.25 16.09 26.63
C ILE A 412 21.99 15.79 27.44
N LYS A 413 21.25 14.73 27.10
CA LYS A 413 20.08 14.31 27.89
C LYS A 413 20.48 14.00 29.33
N VAL A 414 21.56 13.24 29.53
CA VAL A 414 22.06 12.91 30.87
C VAL A 414 22.52 14.16 31.63
N LEU A 415 23.25 15.08 30.98
CA LEU A 415 23.65 16.34 31.60
C LEU A 415 22.45 17.20 32.01
N CYS A 416 21.44 17.31 31.14
CA CYS A 416 20.21 18.06 31.42
C CYS A 416 19.45 17.48 32.62
N GLU A 417 19.24 16.16 32.67
CA GLU A 417 18.53 15.47 33.76
C GLU A 417 19.22 15.60 35.13
N ASN A 418 20.54 15.79 35.14
CA ASN A 418 21.35 15.88 36.36
C ASN A 418 21.75 17.31 36.75
N SER A 419 21.55 18.29 35.85
CA SER A 419 21.87 19.71 36.10
C SER A 419 21.18 20.29 37.34
N GLY A 420 20.00 19.80 37.72
CA GLY A 420 19.28 20.22 38.93
C GLY A 420 19.62 19.45 40.21
N LYS A 421 20.44 18.39 40.13
CA LYS A 421 20.62 17.42 41.23
C LYS A 421 21.90 17.60 42.06
N LYS A 422 22.68 18.67 41.82
CA LYS A 422 24.04 18.88 42.41
C LYS A 422 24.98 17.67 42.25
N LEU A 423 24.75 16.84 41.23
CA LEU A 423 25.58 15.69 40.92
C LEU A 423 26.73 16.14 40.02
N TYR A 424 27.96 15.94 40.49
CA TYR A 424 29.18 16.17 39.71
C TYR A 424 29.40 14.97 38.78
N LEU A 425 29.24 15.17 37.48
CA LEU A 425 29.41 14.12 36.47
C LEU A 425 30.76 14.26 35.79
N ASN A 426 31.60 13.23 35.85
CA ASN A 426 32.82 13.13 35.04
C ASN A 426 32.59 12.18 33.84
N VAL A 427 33.60 12.02 32.96
CA VAL A 427 33.50 11.18 31.75
C VAL A 427 33.18 9.72 32.08
N GLU A 428 33.80 9.15 33.11
CA GLU A 428 33.52 7.80 33.59
C GLU A 428 32.05 7.63 34.03
N SER A 429 31.55 8.56 34.85
CA SER A 429 30.18 8.54 35.37
C SER A 429 29.15 8.73 34.25
N LEU A 430 29.42 9.64 33.30
CA LEU A 430 28.59 9.82 32.11
C LEU A 430 28.53 8.55 31.28
N THR A 431 29.68 7.92 31.02
CA THR A 431 29.77 6.68 30.24
C THR A 431 28.99 5.55 30.90
N LYS A 432 29.11 5.40 32.21
CA LYS A 432 28.33 4.42 33.00
C LYS A 432 26.82 4.68 32.89
N ILE A 433 26.37 5.92 33.10
CA ILE A 433 24.94 6.27 33.04
C ILE A 433 24.38 6.06 31.62
N ILE A 434 25.14 6.42 30.58
CA ILE A 434 24.73 6.23 29.18
C ILE A 434 24.58 4.74 28.88
N ASN A 435 25.57 3.91 29.24
CA ASN A 435 25.51 2.47 29.01
C ASN A 435 24.39 1.79 29.83
N GLN A 436 24.12 2.23 31.07
CA GLN A 436 23.00 1.72 31.87
C GLN A 436 21.63 2.08 31.29
N LYS A 437 21.50 3.27 30.68
CA LYS A 437 20.26 3.71 30.01
C LYS A 437 20.12 3.16 28.60
N ASN A 438 21.17 2.59 28.03
CA ASN A 438 21.21 2.08 26.67
C ASN A 438 20.33 0.83 26.48
N ASP A 439 20.27 -0.05 27.48
CA ASP A 439 19.56 -1.34 27.42
C ASP A 439 18.04 -1.26 27.30
N LYS A 440 17.43 -0.06 27.42
CA LYS A 440 15.97 0.08 27.29
C LYS A 440 15.47 0.94 26.13
N HIS A 441 16.28 1.80 25.51
CA HIS A 441 15.72 2.80 24.56
C HIS A 441 16.63 3.29 23.41
N LEU A 442 17.92 2.94 23.32
CA LEU A 442 18.85 3.67 22.44
C LEU A 442 19.63 2.81 21.43
N GLY A 443 19.79 1.51 21.67
CA GLY A 443 20.33 0.56 20.69
C GLY A 443 21.80 0.77 20.32
N PHE A 444 22.64 1.31 21.22
CA PHE A 444 24.07 1.44 20.96
C PHE A 444 24.81 0.10 21.13
N LYS A 445 25.92 -0.08 20.40
CA LYS A 445 27.06 -0.86 20.92
C LYS A 445 27.56 -0.19 22.21
N ARG A 446 28.12 -0.95 23.16
CA ARG A 446 28.62 -0.41 24.43
C ARG A 446 29.59 0.75 24.20
N VAL A 447 29.20 1.94 24.67
CA VAL A 447 29.93 3.21 24.51
C VAL A 447 31.20 3.16 25.35
N GLN A 448 32.31 3.61 24.76
CA GLN A 448 33.61 3.70 25.43
C GLN A 448 33.87 5.11 25.98
N GLU A 449 34.67 5.20 27.04
CA GLU A 449 34.99 6.49 27.68
C GLU A 449 35.67 7.47 26.72
N HIS A 450 36.53 7.00 25.82
CA HIS A 450 37.20 7.85 24.84
C HIS A 450 36.21 8.55 23.89
N GLU A 451 35.10 7.90 23.53
CA GLU A 451 34.06 8.49 22.66
C GLU A 451 33.33 9.64 23.38
N VAL A 452 33.11 9.49 24.70
CA VAL A 452 32.51 10.53 25.54
C VAL A 452 33.51 11.66 25.79
N GLU A 453 34.79 11.34 26.00
CA GLU A 453 35.88 12.31 26.15
C GLU A 453 36.00 13.21 24.91
N GLU A 454 35.99 12.62 23.71
CA GLU A 454 36.05 13.36 22.44
C GLU A 454 34.90 14.36 22.30
N ILE A 455 33.66 13.92 22.52
CA ILE A 455 32.47 14.78 22.39
C ILE A 455 32.47 15.89 23.44
N THR A 456 32.79 15.57 24.69
CA THR A 456 32.83 16.56 25.77
C THR A 456 33.93 17.59 25.52
N LYS A 457 35.09 17.18 24.99
CA LYS A 457 36.13 18.11 24.56
C LYS A 457 35.62 19.07 23.50
N ILE A 458 34.94 18.57 22.46
CA ILE A 458 34.35 19.43 21.42
C ILE A 458 33.35 20.43 22.01
N PHE A 459 32.48 19.99 22.91
CA PHE A 459 31.48 20.86 23.54
C PHE A 459 32.06 21.92 24.48
N SER A 460 33.27 21.70 25.00
CA SER A 460 33.98 22.70 25.81
C SER A 460 34.68 23.79 24.99
N LEU A 461 34.82 23.60 23.68
CA LEU A 461 35.51 24.54 22.80
C LEU A 461 34.54 25.51 22.13
N GLU A 462 35.03 26.71 21.78
CA GLU A 462 34.34 27.63 20.87
C GLU A 462 34.20 27.00 19.47
N PRO A 463 33.09 27.22 18.74
CA PRO A 463 31.99 28.14 19.04
C PRO A 463 30.85 27.52 19.88
N PHE A 464 31.02 26.28 20.34
CA PHE A 464 29.95 25.54 21.01
C PHE A 464 29.80 25.99 22.48
N ASN A 465 30.90 25.89 23.24
CA ASN A 465 31.01 26.29 24.64
C ASN A 465 29.81 25.87 25.51
N ILE A 466 29.28 24.66 25.26
CA ILE A 466 28.04 24.11 25.83
C ILE A 466 28.30 23.60 27.26
N ILE A 467 29.52 23.14 27.53
CA ILE A 467 29.92 22.58 28.81
C ILE A 467 31.22 23.21 29.32
N GLN A 468 31.42 23.20 30.63
CA GLN A 468 32.68 23.51 31.29
C GLN A 468 33.17 22.29 32.07
N LYS A 469 34.48 22.03 31.99
CA LYS A 469 35.17 21.11 32.88
C LYS A 469 35.73 21.91 34.06
N THR A 470 35.36 21.52 35.27
CA THR A 470 35.95 22.05 36.51
C THR A 470 37.35 21.48 36.74
N GLU A 471 38.12 22.08 37.64
CA GLU A 471 39.44 21.59 38.04
C GLU A 471 39.42 20.13 38.54
N MET A 472 38.30 19.70 39.13
CA MET A 472 38.07 18.33 39.61
C MET A 472 37.57 17.38 38.48
N GLY A 473 37.64 17.79 37.21
CA GLY A 473 37.21 16.98 36.07
C GLY A 473 35.69 16.80 35.93
N SER A 474 34.90 17.53 36.73
CA SER A 474 33.44 17.48 36.64
C SER A 474 32.94 18.33 35.48
N ILE A 475 31.96 17.82 34.75
CA ILE A 475 31.34 18.41 33.57
C ILE A 475 30.03 19.09 33.97
N ILE A 476 29.90 20.37 33.64
CA ILE A 476 28.75 21.20 33.97
C ILE A 476 28.24 21.86 32.67
N LEU A 477 26.91 22.01 32.53
CA LEU A 477 26.33 22.79 31.43
C LEU A 477 26.56 24.29 31.67
N ASN A 478 27.08 25.00 30.67
CA ASN A 478 27.27 26.45 30.73
C ASN A 478 25.95 27.23 30.59
N PHE A 479 24.90 26.57 30.10
CA PHE A 479 23.60 27.15 29.86
C PHE A 479 22.51 26.36 30.57
N LYS A 480 21.37 27.02 30.82
CA LYS A 480 20.15 26.31 31.24
C LYS A 480 19.84 25.19 30.23
N PRO A 481 19.32 24.03 30.67
CA PRO A 481 19.09 22.86 29.82
C PRO A 481 18.40 23.14 28.48
N LYS A 482 17.39 24.02 28.48
CA LYS A 482 16.66 24.39 27.26
C LYS A 482 17.55 25.12 26.24
N LEU A 483 18.34 26.09 26.70
CA LEU A 483 19.24 26.86 25.84
C LEU A 483 20.46 26.04 25.37
N ALA A 484 20.97 25.15 26.22
CA ALA A 484 22.02 24.20 25.84
C ALA A 484 21.55 23.29 24.68
N LYS A 485 20.31 22.79 24.76
CA LYS A 485 19.70 21.98 23.70
C LYS A 485 19.47 22.76 22.41
N GLU A 486 19.01 24.00 22.49
CA GLU A 486 18.83 24.86 21.31
C GLU A 486 20.16 25.17 20.61
N ARG A 487 21.21 25.52 21.38
CA ARG A 487 22.56 25.74 20.83
C ARG A 487 23.14 24.49 20.19
N LEU A 488 22.94 23.33 20.82
CA LEU A 488 23.36 22.05 20.26
C LEU A 488 22.63 21.75 18.95
N ASN A 489 21.31 21.91 18.89
CA ASN A 489 20.56 21.67 17.66
C ASN A 489 21.04 22.59 16.53
N LYS A 490 21.32 23.86 16.84
CA LYS A 490 21.89 24.83 15.90
C LYS A 490 23.31 24.45 15.45
N ALA A 491 24.10 23.87 16.35
CA ALA A 491 25.44 23.37 16.06
C ALA A 491 25.40 22.12 15.17
N ILE A 492 24.57 21.13 15.53
CA ILE A 492 24.35 19.91 14.75
C ILE A 492 23.88 20.27 13.34
N GLY A 493 22.89 21.16 13.18
CA GLY A 493 22.42 21.61 11.87
C GLY A 493 23.35 22.58 11.12
N LYS A 494 24.51 22.92 11.69
CA LYS A 494 25.60 23.63 10.99
C LYS A 494 26.76 22.70 10.64
N MET A 495 26.93 21.61 11.39
CA MET A 495 27.95 20.60 11.17
C MET A 495 27.51 19.54 10.15
N PHE A 496 26.20 19.36 9.99
CA PHE A 496 25.52 18.46 9.08
C PHE A 496 24.38 19.22 8.42
#